data_AF-A0A1I7ZZE3-F1
#
_entry.id   AF-A0A1I7ZZE3-F1
#
_cell.length_a   1.000
_cell.length_b   1.000
_cell.length_c   1.000
_cell.angle_alpha   90.00
_cell.angle_beta   90.00
_cell.angle_gamma   90.00
#
_symmetry.space_group_name_H-M   'P 1'
#
loop_
_entity.id
_entity.type
_entity.pdbx_description
1 polymer ?
#
loop_
_entity_poly.entity_id
_entity_poly.type
_entity_poly.pdbx_seq_one_letter_code
_entity_poly.pdbx_strand_id
1 'polypeptide(L)'
;MVGVDATEAKLPPAMHSSSATEAASTGDILQRSLDMLERSQTNLEASLANLERSLAIENTLSRLVDSQEELRQMMLALLNGTDVPVAFPALPERDPAAPVKNEEEEEEEDEIDIESSDLSVTNPPTPFVESDEEDDDLSSVSSVSSEEDIDIDDDDTIETQSSVSAPKGSDSRSLRTKEDDLENDETLRVDSPRREGSHSSSAQDIAKCKQAIWKCAVCEKRIKGDWFARRQHIETHEGLRVSCPVKGCYVRRGMNNLQTHLKKVHKMTKDALPSERRTRLQSEVHRNNQIAKERQMEYFPPSSLDSFVETSRRDKKTKREEVERACKMCGKVLVGLNLIREHVAVHRNRGIPCPLSDCDHYGRVRTIILHLRRIHGTALRKLTEGERERFDESRRKLYKKMDRVMGKYFSSVV
;
A
#
# COMPACT_ATOMS: atom_id res chain seq x y z
N MET A 1 -65.25 -1.69 56.52
CA MET A 1 -64.47 -0.43 56.41
C MET A 1 -63.43 -0.64 55.33
N VAL A 2 -63.73 -0.17 54.12
CA VAL A 2 -62.88 -0.31 52.93
C VAL A 2 -62.36 1.10 52.64
N GLY A 3 -61.07 1.31 52.84
CA GLY A 3 -60.37 2.56 52.50
C GLY A 3 -59.88 2.48 51.07
N VAL A 4 -60.26 3.47 50.26
CA VAL A 4 -59.87 3.61 48.86
C VAL A 4 -58.91 4.79 48.79
N ASP A 5 -57.62 4.52 48.58
CA ASP A 5 -56.59 5.56 48.39
C ASP A 5 -56.61 6.04 46.93
N ALA A 6 -56.84 7.34 46.77
CA ALA A 6 -56.79 8.05 45.49
C ALA A 6 -55.36 8.51 45.22
N THR A 7 -54.72 7.96 44.19
CA THR A 7 -53.43 8.42 43.68
C THR A 7 -53.62 9.55 42.67
N GLU A 8 -53.15 10.74 43.04
CA GLU A 8 -53.16 11.99 42.28
C GLU A 8 -52.06 11.96 41.18
N ALA A 9 -52.49 12.03 39.91
CA ALA A 9 -51.61 12.03 38.75
C ALA A 9 -51.04 13.43 38.48
N LYS A 10 -49.73 13.58 38.64
CA LYS A 10 -48.97 14.82 38.39
C LYS A 10 -48.64 14.96 36.90
N LEU A 11 -49.25 15.93 36.23
CA LEU A 11 -49.00 16.29 34.83
C LEU A 11 -47.59 16.90 34.64
N PRO A 12 -46.89 16.61 33.52
CA PRO A 12 -45.59 17.20 33.21
C PRO A 12 -45.70 18.67 32.74
N PRO A 13 -44.67 19.50 33.00
CA PRO A 13 -44.66 20.91 32.64
C PRO A 13 -44.52 21.12 31.13
N ALA A 14 -45.30 22.05 30.61
CA ALA A 14 -45.30 22.48 29.22
C ALA A 14 -43.92 23.02 28.81
N MET A 15 -43.37 22.46 27.73
CA MET A 15 -42.16 22.97 27.09
C MET A 15 -42.50 24.24 26.31
N HIS A 16 -41.95 25.37 26.77
CA HIS A 16 -41.99 26.63 26.04
C HIS A 16 -41.14 26.53 24.77
N SER A 17 -41.81 26.53 23.62
CA SER A 17 -41.20 26.60 22.30
C SER A 17 -40.79 28.05 22.02
N SER A 18 -39.53 28.39 22.28
CA SER A 18 -38.92 29.65 21.90
C SER A 18 -38.42 29.58 20.46
N SER A 19 -39.32 29.76 19.49
CA SER A 19 -38.96 29.94 18.07
C SER A 19 -38.63 31.41 17.79
N ALA A 20 -37.43 31.85 18.20
CA ALA A 20 -36.82 33.07 17.66
C ALA A 20 -36.03 32.65 16.41
N THR A 21 -36.69 32.74 15.26
CA THR A 21 -36.04 32.64 13.95
C THR A 21 -35.15 33.88 13.77
N GLU A 22 -33.91 33.80 14.25
CA GLU A 22 -32.85 34.69 13.82
C GLU A 22 -32.70 34.52 12.31
N ALA A 23 -33.08 35.54 11.56
CA ALA A 23 -32.80 35.64 10.15
C ALA A 23 -31.28 35.62 10.00
N ALA A 24 -30.73 34.44 9.69
CA ALA A 24 -29.33 34.27 9.34
C ALA A 24 -29.00 35.30 8.27
N SER A 25 -28.18 36.26 8.66
CA SER A 25 -27.81 37.42 7.85
C SER A 25 -27.32 36.92 6.50
N THR A 26 -27.96 37.37 5.42
CA THR A 26 -27.57 37.05 4.04
C THR A 26 -26.09 37.33 3.76
N GLY A 27 -25.46 38.21 4.56
CA GLY A 27 -24.01 38.46 4.53
C GLY A 27 -23.15 37.24 4.87
N ASP A 28 -23.58 36.38 5.81
CA ASP A 28 -22.78 35.22 6.24
C ASP A 28 -22.67 34.16 5.14
N ILE A 29 -23.70 34.05 4.29
CA ILE A 29 -23.73 33.10 3.16
C ILE A 29 -22.79 33.58 2.05
N LEU A 30 -22.78 34.89 1.76
CA LEU A 30 -21.88 35.48 0.76
C LEU A 30 -20.43 35.39 1.22
N GLN A 31 -20.14 35.65 2.49
CA GLN A 31 -18.78 35.54 3.03
C GLN A 31 -18.25 34.10 2.93
N ARG A 32 -19.06 33.09 3.32
CA ARG A 32 -18.64 31.68 3.17
C ARG A 32 -18.40 31.29 1.71
N SER A 33 -19.19 31.84 0.79
CA SER A 33 -19.02 31.60 -0.65
C SER A 33 -17.71 32.18 -1.17
N LEU A 34 -17.34 33.40 -0.73
CA LEU A 34 -16.07 34.03 -1.08
C LEU A 34 -14.87 33.24 -0.52
N ASP A 35 -14.92 32.84 0.76
CA ASP A 35 -13.86 32.04 1.37
C ASP A 35 -13.66 30.68 0.65
N MET A 36 -14.73 30.08 0.13
CA MET A 36 -14.63 28.86 -0.67
C MET A 36 -13.98 29.10 -2.02
N LEU A 37 -14.29 30.21 -2.69
CA LEU A 37 -13.70 30.56 -3.98
C LEU A 37 -12.20 30.86 -3.83
N GLU A 38 -11.79 31.57 -2.79
CA GLU A 38 -10.38 31.87 -2.51
C GLU A 38 -9.57 30.58 -2.25
N ARG A 39 -10.13 29.64 -1.46
CA ARG A 39 -9.52 28.31 -1.28
C ARG A 39 -9.47 27.49 -2.56
N SER A 40 -10.47 27.63 -3.43
CA SER A 40 -10.47 26.95 -4.74
C SER A 40 -9.39 27.52 -5.66
N GLN A 41 -9.22 28.84 -5.69
CA GLN A 41 -8.20 29.51 -6.49
C GLN A 41 -6.79 29.11 -6.06
N THR A 42 -6.49 29.19 -4.76
CA THR A 42 -5.18 28.76 -4.22
C THR A 42 -4.86 27.30 -4.50
N ASN A 43 -5.86 26.41 -4.49
CA ASN A 43 -5.66 25.01 -4.90
C ASN A 43 -5.36 24.86 -6.40
N LEU A 44 -5.97 25.68 -7.25
CA LEU A 44 -5.69 25.69 -8.70
C LEU A 44 -4.28 26.20 -8.98
N GLU A 45 -3.85 27.30 -8.34
CA GLU A 45 -2.50 27.84 -8.46
C GLU A 45 -1.44 26.82 -8.02
N ALA A 46 -1.67 26.12 -6.90
CA ALA A 46 -0.78 25.05 -6.45
C ALA A 46 -0.74 23.87 -7.44
N SER A 47 -1.87 23.56 -8.08
CA SER A 47 -1.94 22.50 -9.10
C SER A 47 -1.22 22.88 -10.39
N LEU A 48 -1.29 24.15 -10.80
CA LEU A 48 -0.58 24.68 -11.96
C LEU A 48 0.94 24.65 -11.73
N ALA A 49 1.41 25.08 -10.56
CA ALA A 49 2.82 24.98 -10.19
C ALA A 49 3.34 23.52 -10.12
N ASN A 50 2.46 22.55 -9.83
CA ASN A 50 2.82 21.13 -9.92
C ASN A 50 2.95 20.65 -11.37
N LEU A 51 2.09 21.15 -12.26
CA LEU A 51 2.12 20.82 -13.68
C LEU A 51 3.39 21.36 -14.34
N GLU A 52 3.75 22.61 -14.07
CA GLU A 52 5.00 23.24 -14.57
C GLU A 52 6.24 22.45 -14.14
N ARG A 53 6.30 22.02 -12.87
CA ARG A 53 7.40 21.17 -12.38
C ARG A 53 7.44 19.82 -13.07
N SER A 54 6.28 19.23 -13.36
CA SER A 54 6.19 17.94 -14.05
C SER A 54 6.69 18.07 -15.50
N LEU A 55 6.33 19.15 -16.19
CA LEU A 55 6.78 19.44 -17.55
C LEU A 55 8.29 19.70 -17.62
N ALA A 56 8.87 20.38 -16.62
CA ALA A 56 10.33 20.54 -16.52
C ALA A 56 11.07 19.20 -16.33
N ILE A 57 10.50 18.28 -15.55
CA ILE A 57 11.03 16.92 -15.38
C ILE A 57 10.95 16.15 -16.68
N GLU A 58 9.83 16.23 -17.40
CA GLU A 58 9.64 15.56 -18.69
C GLU A 58 10.68 16.02 -19.73
N ASN A 59 10.90 17.33 -19.86
CA ASN A 59 11.95 17.87 -20.73
C ASN A 59 13.34 17.35 -20.37
N THR A 60 13.63 17.23 -19.07
CA THR A 60 14.92 16.67 -18.60
C THR A 60 15.06 15.19 -18.96
N LEU A 61 13.99 14.42 -18.82
CA LEU A 61 13.97 13.01 -19.20
C LEU A 61 14.11 12.82 -20.72
N SER A 62 13.47 13.66 -21.54
CA SER A 62 13.63 13.62 -23.00
C SER A 62 15.08 13.81 -23.40
N ARG A 63 15.75 14.85 -22.86
CA ARG A 63 17.18 15.10 -23.13
C ARG A 63 18.08 13.92 -22.72
N LEU A 64 17.79 13.26 -21.60
CA LEU A 64 18.55 12.08 -21.16
C LEU A 64 18.36 10.89 -22.10
N VAL A 65 17.15 10.68 -22.61
CA VAL A 65 16.85 9.63 -23.59
C VAL A 65 17.60 9.89 -24.89
N ASP A 66 17.57 11.13 -25.39
CA ASP A 66 18.28 11.53 -26.61
C ASP A 66 19.80 11.34 -26.46
N SER A 67 20.38 11.80 -25.34
CA SER A 67 21.81 11.59 -25.04
C SER A 67 22.18 10.10 -24.92
N GLN A 68 21.27 9.27 -24.38
CA GLN A 68 21.51 7.83 -24.31
C GLN A 68 21.50 7.19 -25.70
N GLU A 69 20.63 7.67 -26.60
CA GLU A 69 20.56 7.17 -27.97
C GLU A 69 21.78 7.60 -28.80
N GLU A 70 22.24 8.84 -28.66
CA GLU A 70 23.51 9.29 -29.25
C GLU A 70 24.69 8.42 -28.80
N LEU A 71 24.76 8.08 -27.51
CA LEU A 71 25.78 7.18 -26.98
C LEU A 71 25.68 5.78 -27.59
N ARG A 72 24.46 5.24 -27.76
CA ARG A 72 24.24 3.95 -28.43
C ARG A 72 24.71 3.98 -29.88
N GLN A 73 24.38 5.04 -30.61
CA GLN A 73 24.82 5.21 -32.00
C GLN A 73 26.34 5.30 -32.11
N MET A 74 26.99 6.06 -31.21
CA MET A 74 28.45 6.15 -31.15
C MET A 74 29.10 4.79 -30.86
N MET A 75 28.56 4.02 -29.91
CA MET A 75 29.06 2.67 -29.61
C MET A 75 28.86 1.70 -30.77
N LEU A 76 27.73 1.77 -31.49
CA LEU A 76 27.48 0.94 -32.67
C LEU A 76 28.45 1.30 -33.82
N ALA A 77 28.75 2.58 -34.04
CA ALA A 77 29.74 3.01 -35.02
C ALA A 77 31.14 2.45 -34.70
N LEU A 78 31.55 2.49 -33.42
CA LEU A 78 32.81 1.92 -32.95
C LEU A 78 32.89 0.40 -33.16
N LEU A 79 31.80 -0.33 -32.86
CA LEU A 79 31.76 -1.78 -33.01
C LEU A 79 31.73 -2.24 -34.47
N ASN A 80 31.12 -1.46 -35.35
CA ASN A 80 31.00 -1.79 -36.76
C ASN A 80 32.27 -1.46 -37.57
N GLY A 81 33.34 -0.95 -36.92
CA GLY A 81 34.63 -0.69 -37.56
C GLY A 81 34.51 0.25 -38.77
N THR A 82 33.48 1.10 -38.79
CA THR A 82 33.35 2.12 -39.82
C THR A 82 34.38 3.17 -39.49
N ASP A 83 35.48 3.23 -40.26
CA ASP A 83 36.51 4.26 -40.15
C ASP A 83 35.80 5.63 -40.20
N VAL A 84 35.58 6.22 -39.03
CA VAL A 84 35.02 7.56 -38.91
C VAL A 84 36.01 8.47 -39.63
N PRO A 85 35.61 9.19 -40.70
CA PRO A 85 36.49 10.15 -41.31
C PRO A 85 36.85 11.16 -40.22
N VAL A 86 38.13 11.16 -39.86
CA VAL A 86 38.76 12.06 -38.91
C VAL A 86 38.74 13.47 -39.51
N ALA A 87 37.56 14.07 -39.56
CA ALA A 87 37.40 15.50 -39.67
C ALA A 87 37.46 16.02 -38.22
N PHE A 88 38.67 16.20 -37.72
CA PHE A 88 38.88 17.05 -36.55
C PHE A 88 38.25 18.42 -36.88
N PRO A 89 37.23 18.88 -36.15
CA PRO A 89 36.87 20.28 -36.20
C PRO A 89 38.11 21.02 -35.72
N ALA A 90 38.71 21.81 -36.62
CA ALA A 90 39.77 22.73 -36.25
C ALA A 90 39.26 23.57 -35.07
N LEU A 91 39.88 23.37 -33.91
CA LEU A 91 39.73 24.23 -32.74
C LEU A 91 39.90 25.68 -33.21
N PRO A 92 38.89 26.56 -33.05
CA PRO A 92 39.06 27.96 -33.35
C PRO A 92 40.10 28.52 -32.38
N GLU A 93 41.20 28.99 -32.97
CA GLU A 93 42.30 29.65 -32.30
C GLU A 93 41.76 30.87 -31.55
N ARG A 94 41.96 30.86 -30.23
CA ARG A 94 41.39 31.84 -29.30
C ARG A 94 42.28 33.08 -29.33
N ASP A 95 41.89 34.07 -30.13
CA ASP A 95 42.51 35.40 -30.14
C ASP A 95 42.06 36.26 -28.93
N PRO A 96 42.92 37.19 -28.46
CA PRO A 96 42.70 37.94 -27.24
C PRO A 96 41.83 39.19 -27.44
N ALA A 97 40.86 39.35 -26.53
CA ALA A 97 40.23 40.59 -26.05
C ALA A 97 39.86 41.69 -27.08
N ALA A 98 38.56 41.80 -27.36
CA ALA A 98 37.93 43.04 -27.82
C ALA A 98 36.75 43.42 -26.89
N PRO A 99 36.48 44.72 -26.69
CA PRO A 99 35.63 45.22 -25.62
C PRO A 99 34.15 45.20 -25.99
N VAL A 100 33.34 44.96 -24.96
CA VAL A 100 31.88 44.95 -24.91
C VAL A 100 31.28 46.19 -25.57
N LYS A 101 30.51 45.97 -26.65
CA LYS A 101 29.44 46.85 -27.07
C LYS A 101 28.14 46.07 -26.95
N ASN A 102 27.24 46.59 -26.12
CA ASN A 102 25.85 46.17 -26.05
C ASN A 102 25.16 46.68 -27.31
N GLU A 103 24.66 45.78 -28.14
CA GLU A 103 23.66 46.09 -29.16
C GLU A 103 22.43 45.23 -28.87
N GLU A 104 21.31 45.94 -28.82
CA GLU A 104 19.95 45.46 -28.65
C GLU A 104 19.61 44.60 -29.86
N GLU A 105 19.01 43.42 -29.65
CA GLU A 105 18.45 42.64 -30.74
C GLU A 105 17.06 42.14 -30.37
N GLU A 106 16.20 42.27 -31.38
CA GLU A 106 14.76 42.35 -31.38
C GLU A 106 14.10 40.98 -31.19
N GLU A 107 12.92 41.00 -30.57
CA GLU A 107 12.01 39.87 -30.47
C GLU A 107 11.40 39.58 -31.86
N GLU A 108 11.83 38.51 -32.52
CA GLU A 108 11.16 37.95 -33.69
C GLU A 108 10.12 36.92 -33.22
N GLU A 109 8.84 37.28 -33.37
CA GLU A 109 7.69 36.42 -33.12
C GLU A 109 7.52 35.43 -34.29
N ASP A 110 7.85 34.16 -34.10
CA ASP A 110 7.54 33.09 -35.06
C ASP A 110 6.06 32.68 -34.94
N GLU A 111 5.24 33.15 -35.89
CA GLU A 111 3.89 32.65 -36.17
C GLU A 111 3.95 31.18 -36.63
N ILE A 112 3.45 30.26 -35.81
CA ILE A 112 3.24 28.87 -36.20
C ILE A 112 1.80 28.70 -36.71
N ASP A 113 1.64 28.74 -38.02
CA ASP A 113 0.41 28.36 -38.72
C ASP A 113 0.16 26.84 -38.56
N ILE A 114 -0.86 26.49 -37.77
CA ILE A 114 -1.32 25.10 -37.62
C ILE A 114 -2.35 24.82 -38.73
N GLU A 115 -1.86 24.28 -39.85
CA GLU A 115 -2.68 23.69 -40.90
C GLU A 115 -3.53 22.53 -40.34
N SER A 116 -4.83 22.76 -40.32
CA SER A 116 -5.85 21.79 -39.90
C SER A 116 -5.97 20.68 -40.95
N SER A 117 -5.32 19.54 -40.71
CA SER A 117 -5.45 18.35 -41.56
C SER A 117 -6.75 17.60 -41.26
N ASP A 118 -7.73 17.76 -42.15
CA ASP A 118 -8.96 16.96 -42.23
C ASP A 118 -8.63 15.48 -42.54
N LEU A 119 -8.73 14.63 -41.51
CA LEU A 119 -8.68 13.18 -41.70
C LEU A 119 -10.07 12.64 -42.03
N SER A 120 -10.20 12.24 -43.29
CA SER A 120 -11.36 11.54 -43.84
C SER A 120 -11.52 10.16 -43.21
N VAL A 121 -12.60 9.97 -42.45
CA VAL A 121 -13.05 8.67 -41.92
C VAL A 121 -13.49 7.79 -43.09
N THR A 122 -12.75 6.71 -43.32
CA THR A 122 -13.11 5.65 -44.28
C THR A 122 -13.27 4.34 -43.52
N ASN A 123 -14.52 3.93 -43.27
CA ASN A 123 -14.86 2.62 -42.72
C ASN A 123 -15.02 1.60 -43.85
N PRO A 124 -14.38 0.42 -43.80
CA PRO A 124 -14.77 -0.72 -44.62
C PRO A 124 -15.85 -1.57 -43.92
N PRO A 125 -16.84 -2.11 -44.66
CA PRO A 125 -17.84 -3.01 -44.10
C PRO A 125 -17.24 -4.42 -43.95
N THR A 126 -17.43 -5.03 -42.79
CA THR A 126 -17.17 -6.46 -42.59
C THR A 126 -18.47 -7.23 -42.40
N PRO A 127 -18.52 -8.49 -42.87
CA PRO A 127 -19.76 -9.17 -43.19
C PRO A 127 -20.38 -9.83 -41.96
N PHE A 128 -21.71 -9.75 -41.96
CA PHE A 128 -22.65 -10.43 -41.10
C PHE A 128 -22.43 -11.95 -41.19
N VAL A 129 -22.13 -12.59 -40.05
CA VAL A 129 -22.24 -14.04 -39.88
C VAL A 129 -23.28 -14.26 -38.79
N GLU A 130 -24.45 -14.72 -39.21
CA GLU A 130 -25.48 -15.28 -38.36
C GLU A 130 -24.99 -16.64 -37.88
N SER A 131 -24.79 -16.76 -36.56
CA SER A 131 -24.67 -18.06 -35.89
C SER A 131 -25.79 -18.10 -34.86
N ASP A 132 -26.86 -18.78 -35.25
CA ASP A 132 -27.87 -19.32 -34.36
C ASP A 132 -27.26 -20.34 -33.38
N GLU A 133 -28.04 -20.64 -32.34
CA GLU A 133 -28.11 -21.92 -31.62
C GLU A 133 -27.51 -21.97 -30.19
N GLU A 134 -28.47 -21.98 -29.25
CA GLU A 134 -28.64 -22.88 -28.09
C GLU A 134 -28.40 -22.29 -26.69
N ASP A 135 -29.53 -22.13 -26.01
CA ASP A 135 -29.73 -21.87 -24.60
C ASP A 135 -29.22 -23.04 -23.73
N ASP A 136 -28.25 -22.78 -22.87
CA ASP A 136 -27.91 -23.65 -21.74
C ASP A 136 -28.21 -22.94 -20.41
N ASP A 137 -29.40 -23.24 -19.90
CA ASP A 137 -29.86 -23.00 -18.54
C ASP A 137 -28.99 -23.75 -17.52
N LEU A 138 -27.97 -23.08 -16.95
CA LEU A 138 -27.25 -23.61 -15.78
C LEU A 138 -27.36 -22.68 -14.56
N SER A 139 -28.43 -22.95 -13.81
CA SER A 139 -28.49 -23.03 -12.34
C SER A 139 -27.69 -22.00 -11.55
N SER A 140 -28.40 -20.93 -11.18
CA SER A 140 -28.03 -20.00 -10.11
C SER A 140 -27.98 -20.70 -8.75
N VAL A 141 -26.77 -20.93 -8.23
CA VAL A 141 -26.54 -21.20 -6.82
C VAL A 141 -25.91 -19.98 -6.15
N SER A 142 -26.60 -19.52 -5.11
CA SER A 142 -26.31 -18.35 -4.28
C SER A 142 -24.90 -18.37 -3.68
N SER A 143 -24.11 -17.34 -4.00
CA SER A 143 -22.84 -17.03 -3.35
C SER A 143 -23.06 -16.66 -1.88
N VAL A 144 -22.67 -17.57 -0.98
CA VAL A 144 -22.42 -17.29 0.43
C VAL A 144 -21.16 -16.43 0.53
N SER A 145 -21.32 -15.20 1.01
CA SER A 145 -20.24 -14.23 1.23
C SER A 145 -19.49 -14.59 2.52
N SER A 146 -18.38 -15.32 2.42
CA SER A 146 -17.44 -15.51 3.53
C SER A 146 -16.52 -14.28 3.64
N GLU A 147 -16.66 -13.56 4.75
CA GLU A 147 -15.74 -12.51 5.20
C GLU A 147 -14.37 -13.15 5.56
N GLU A 148 -13.38 -13.02 4.68
CA GLU A 148 -12.01 -13.45 4.95
C GLU A 148 -11.17 -12.22 5.34
N ASP A 149 -10.77 -12.18 6.62
CA ASP A 149 -9.80 -11.23 7.17
C ASP A 149 -8.41 -11.48 6.56
N ILE A 150 -7.96 -10.53 5.74
CA ILE A 150 -6.64 -10.54 5.10
C ILE A 150 -5.63 -9.87 6.05
N ASP A 151 -4.93 -10.65 6.85
CA ASP A 151 -3.78 -10.19 7.63
C ASP A 151 -2.53 -10.11 6.74
N ILE A 152 -1.88 -8.94 6.80
CA ILE A 152 -0.60 -8.61 6.17
C ILE A 152 0.51 -9.43 6.85
N ASP A 153 1.09 -10.39 6.13
CA ASP A 153 2.25 -11.17 6.58
C ASP A 153 3.54 -10.32 6.42
N ASP A 154 3.99 -9.68 7.50
CA ASP A 154 5.39 -9.26 7.68
C ASP A 154 6.16 -10.44 8.30
N ASP A 155 6.87 -11.22 7.48
CA ASP A 155 7.72 -12.34 7.93
C ASP A 155 9.13 -12.22 7.32
N ASP A 156 9.96 -11.36 7.92
CA ASP A 156 11.42 -11.42 7.83
C ASP A 156 11.94 -12.18 9.05
N THR A 157 11.96 -13.51 8.96
CA THR A 157 12.57 -14.40 9.97
C THR A 157 13.99 -14.74 9.52
N ILE A 158 14.98 -14.06 10.10
CA ILE A 158 16.39 -14.45 10.06
C ILE A 158 16.63 -15.64 11.01
N GLU A 159 16.88 -16.83 10.46
CA GLU A 159 17.32 -18.00 11.22
C GLU A 159 18.74 -17.80 11.74
N THR A 160 18.88 -17.64 13.07
CA THR A 160 20.17 -17.74 13.76
C THR A 160 20.38 -19.19 14.19
N GLN A 161 21.24 -19.92 13.49
CA GLN A 161 21.64 -21.27 13.87
C GLN A 161 22.59 -21.20 15.07
N SER A 162 22.17 -21.71 16.23
CA SER A 162 23.05 -21.97 17.38
C SER A 162 23.04 -23.46 17.68
N SER A 163 24.05 -24.15 17.16
CA SER A 163 24.39 -25.53 17.50
C SER A 163 25.54 -25.49 18.51
N VAL A 164 25.25 -25.77 19.78
CA VAL A 164 26.28 -25.99 20.81
C VAL A 164 26.32 -27.48 21.12
N SER A 165 27.34 -28.15 20.57
CA SER A 165 27.84 -29.42 21.06
C SER A 165 29.12 -29.16 21.85
N ALA A 166 29.15 -29.58 23.10
CA ALA A 166 30.36 -29.63 23.92
C ALA A 166 31.40 -30.61 23.32
N PRO A 167 32.70 -30.33 23.49
CA PRO A 167 33.47 -31.23 24.36
C PRO A 167 34.52 -30.54 25.24
N LYS A 168 34.92 -31.31 26.27
CA LYS A 168 35.99 -31.06 27.23
C LYS A 168 37.37 -30.91 26.57
N GLY A 169 38.24 -30.10 27.17
CA GLY A 169 39.65 -30.50 27.36
C GLY A 169 40.73 -29.52 26.89
N SER A 170 41.67 -29.30 27.81
CA SER A 170 43.08 -28.92 27.68
C SER A 170 43.48 -27.46 27.40
N ASP A 171 44.30 -26.99 28.35
CA ASP A 171 45.23 -25.87 28.30
C ASP A 171 45.97 -25.72 26.98
N SER A 172 46.17 -24.47 26.53
CA SER A 172 47.41 -24.01 25.91
C SER A 172 47.43 -22.49 25.66
N ARG A 173 48.33 -21.83 26.38
CA ARG A 173 49.36 -20.92 25.83
C ARG A 173 48.88 -19.66 25.09
N SER A 174 48.81 -18.59 25.87
CA SER A 174 48.95 -17.18 25.46
C SER A 174 50.14 -16.99 24.50
N LEU A 175 49.86 -16.63 23.25
CA LEU A 175 50.81 -16.04 22.31
C LEU A 175 50.25 -14.73 21.78
N ARG A 176 51.03 -13.67 22.04
CA ARG A 176 50.85 -12.32 21.53
C ARG A 176 51.19 -12.29 20.03
N THR A 177 50.28 -11.76 19.23
CA THR A 177 50.52 -11.26 17.86
C THR A 177 49.99 -9.82 17.87
N LYS A 178 50.87 -8.84 18.13
CA LYS A 178 51.56 -8.02 17.13
C LYS A 178 50.58 -7.42 16.13
N GLU A 179 50.30 -6.16 16.41
CA GLU A 179 49.61 -5.16 15.60
C GLU A 179 50.47 -4.89 14.36
N ASP A 180 49.92 -5.11 13.17
CA ASP A 180 50.47 -4.62 11.92
C ASP A 180 49.56 -3.49 11.43
N ASP A 181 50.12 -2.28 11.48
CA ASP A 181 49.58 -1.06 10.93
C ASP A 181 49.47 -1.18 9.39
N LEU A 182 48.25 -1.17 8.87
CA LEU A 182 47.98 -0.95 7.46
C LEU A 182 47.27 0.39 7.30
N GLU A 183 48.06 1.38 6.90
CA GLU A 183 47.63 2.65 6.33
C GLU A 183 46.76 2.37 5.09
N ASN A 184 45.46 2.67 5.18
CA ASN A 184 44.52 2.52 4.08
C ASN A 184 44.04 3.90 3.60
N ASP A 185 44.69 4.33 2.52
CA ASP A 185 44.18 5.02 1.34
C ASP A 185 42.95 5.93 1.50
N GLU A 186 43.24 7.22 1.47
CA GLU A 186 42.33 8.35 1.48
C GLU A 186 41.59 8.45 0.13
N THR A 187 40.53 7.64 -0.01
CA THR A 187 39.65 7.70 -1.17
C THR A 187 38.76 8.95 -1.11
N LEU A 188 38.96 9.80 -2.12
CA LEU A 188 38.22 11.01 -2.45
C LEU A 188 36.70 10.82 -2.33
N ARG A 189 36.10 11.53 -1.36
CA ARG A 189 34.65 11.71 -1.24
C ARG A 189 34.16 12.58 -2.40
N VAL A 190 33.70 11.94 -3.46
CA VAL A 190 32.83 12.58 -4.45
C VAL A 190 31.44 12.72 -3.82
N ASP A 191 31.02 13.96 -3.58
CA ASP A 191 29.69 14.31 -3.10
C ASP A 191 28.61 13.68 -4.00
N SER A 192 27.97 12.64 -3.48
CA SER A 192 26.81 12.03 -4.13
C SER A 192 25.63 13.01 -4.05
N PRO A 193 24.97 13.34 -5.18
CA PRO A 193 23.82 14.21 -5.17
C PRO A 193 22.72 13.60 -4.31
N ARG A 194 22.28 14.42 -3.36
CA ARG A 194 21.22 14.18 -2.40
C ARG A 194 19.99 13.66 -3.15
N ARG A 195 19.58 12.40 -2.88
CA ARG A 195 18.32 11.81 -3.36
C ARG A 195 17.15 12.60 -2.76
N GLU A 196 16.70 13.62 -3.48
CA GLU A 196 15.51 14.38 -3.11
C GLU A 196 14.25 13.58 -3.47
N GLY A 197 13.64 13.04 -2.42
CA GLY A 197 12.19 13.02 -2.21
C GLY A 197 11.34 12.45 -3.34
N SER A 198 11.31 11.12 -3.45
CA SER A 198 10.16 10.39 -3.99
C SER A 198 8.87 10.98 -3.40
N HIS A 199 8.03 11.61 -4.24
CA HIS A 199 6.74 12.15 -3.84
C HIS A 199 5.91 11.02 -3.23
N SER A 200 5.87 10.99 -1.91
CA SER A 200 4.96 10.15 -1.16
C SER A 200 3.56 10.64 -1.50
N SER A 201 2.86 9.91 -2.37
CA SER A 201 1.40 9.99 -2.42
C SER A 201 0.94 9.95 -0.97
N SER A 202 0.24 11.02 -0.54
CA SER A 202 -0.17 11.19 0.84
C SER A 202 -0.74 9.87 1.35
N ALA A 203 -0.40 9.44 2.56
CA ALA A 203 -0.93 8.21 3.14
C ALA A 203 -2.47 8.15 3.07
N GLN A 204 -3.13 9.31 2.97
CA GLN A 204 -4.56 9.45 2.73
C GLN A 204 -5.00 8.96 1.34
N ASP A 205 -4.24 9.22 0.28
CA ASP A 205 -4.59 8.82 -1.09
C ASP A 205 -4.40 7.31 -1.28
N ILE A 206 -3.34 6.75 -0.67
CA ILE A 206 -3.15 5.28 -0.61
C ILE A 206 -4.30 4.62 0.15
N ALA A 207 -4.76 5.20 1.26
CA ALA A 207 -5.86 4.68 2.05
C ALA A 207 -7.22 4.76 1.32
N LYS A 208 -7.46 5.83 0.55
CA LYS A 208 -8.67 5.98 -0.28
C LYS A 208 -8.74 4.92 -1.37
N CYS A 209 -7.61 4.61 -2.01
CA CYS A 209 -7.56 3.57 -3.05
C CYS A 209 -7.97 2.17 -2.53
N LYS A 210 -7.71 1.85 -1.26
CA LYS A 210 -8.11 0.55 -0.66
C LYS A 210 -9.61 0.40 -0.43
N GLN A 211 -10.37 1.51 -0.46
CA GLN A 211 -11.81 1.50 -0.20
C GLN A 211 -12.64 1.64 -1.48
N ALA A 212 -12.01 1.91 -2.63
CA ALA A 212 -12.73 2.00 -3.89
C ALA A 212 -13.32 0.64 -4.29
N ILE A 213 -14.58 0.64 -4.72
CA ILE A 213 -15.24 -0.47 -5.41
C ILE A 213 -15.30 -0.12 -6.89
N TRP A 214 -14.69 -0.97 -7.69
CA TRP A 214 -14.66 -0.83 -9.14
C TRP A 214 -15.57 -1.87 -9.76
N LYS A 215 -16.42 -1.49 -10.70
CA LYS A 215 -17.22 -2.43 -11.49
C LYS A 215 -16.42 -2.81 -12.74
N CYS A 216 -16.18 -4.09 -12.97
CA CYS A 216 -15.55 -4.52 -14.22
C CYS A 216 -16.47 -4.19 -15.41
N ALA A 217 -15.97 -3.50 -16.43
CA ALA A 217 -16.75 -3.14 -17.62
C ALA A 217 -17.13 -4.36 -18.47
N VAL A 218 -16.38 -5.47 -18.37
CA VAL A 218 -16.57 -6.67 -19.19
C VAL A 218 -17.52 -7.69 -18.53
N CYS A 219 -17.32 -8.01 -17.25
CA CYS A 219 -18.16 -9.01 -16.56
C CYS A 219 -19.03 -8.45 -15.43
N GLU A 220 -19.06 -7.12 -15.26
CA GLU A 220 -19.86 -6.42 -14.26
C GLU A 220 -19.56 -6.75 -12.78
N LYS A 221 -18.54 -7.58 -12.51
CA LYS A 221 -18.16 -7.92 -11.14
C LYS A 221 -17.60 -6.71 -10.40
N ARG A 222 -18.10 -6.49 -9.18
CA ARG A 222 -17.61 -5.46 -8.26
C ARG A 222 -16.35 -5.95 -7.55
N ILE A 223 -15.22 -5.32 -7.84
CA ILE A 223 -13.92 -5.60 -7.24
C ILE A 223 -13.61 -4.51 -6.21
N LYS A 224 -13.48 -4.91 -4.96
CA LYS A 224 -13.12 -4.03 -3.85
C LYS A 224 -11.61 -4.03 -3.67
N GLY A 225 -11.04 -2.84 -3.49
CA GLY A 225 -9.66 -2.69 -3.04
C GLY A 225 -8.75 -1.97 -4.02
N ASP A 226 -7.46 -2.20 -3.84
CA ASP A 226 -6.40 -1.52 -4.57
C ASP A 226 -6.15 -2.10 -5.97
N TRP A 227 -5.08 -1.63 -6.60
CA TRP A 227 -4.62 -2.13 -7.89
C TRP A 227 -4.37 -3.64 -7.93
N PHE A 228 -3.94 -4.25 -6.81
CA PHE A 228 -3.61 -5.67 -6.79
C PHE A 228 -4.84 -6.56 -7.00
N ALA A 229 -5.97 -6.20 -6.40
CA ALA A 229 -7.24 -6.92 -6.60
C ALA A 229 -7.74 -6.79 -8.05
N ARG A 230 -7.68 -5.58 -8.62
CA ARG A 230 -8.03 -5.34 -10.03
C ARG A 230 -7.13 -6.09 -11.00
N ARG A 231 -5.82 -6.11 -10.74
CA ARG A 231 -4.85 -6.85 -11.55
C ARG A 231 -5.17 -8.34 -11.58
N GLN A 232 -5.42 -8.96 -10.42
CA GLN A 232 -5.80 -10.38 -10.36
C GLN A 232 -7.08 -10.65 -11.15
N HIS A 233 -8.05 -9.73 -11.09
CA HIS A 233 -9.26 -9.83 -11.88
C HIS A 233 -8.96 -9.79 -13.39
N ILE A 234 -8.16 -8.84 -13.86
CA ILE A 234 -7.73 -8.75 -15.27
C ILE A 234 -6.99 -10.01 -15.70
N GLU A 235 -6.10 -10.54 -14.86
CA GLU A 235 -5.37 -11.79 -15.13
C GLU A 235 -6.33 -12.98 -15.40
N THR A 236 -7.52 -12.99 -14.80
CA THR A 236 -8.52 -14.04 -15.07
C THR A 236 -9.18 -13.89 -16.43
N HIS A 237 -9.47 -12.66 -16.87
CA HIS A 237 -10.05 -12.40 -18.19
C HIS A 237 -9.05 -12.67 -19.32
N GLU A 238 -7.84 -12.18 -19.16
CA GLU A 238 -6.77 -12.28 -20.16
C GLU A 238 -6.08 -13.66 -20.16
N GLY A 239 -6.48 -14.58 -19.27
CA GLY A 239 -5.85 -15.89 -19.13
C GLY A 239 -4.36 -15.80 -18.76
N LEU A 240 -3.93 -14.72 -18.11
CA LEU A 240 -2.55 -14.45 -17.74
C LEU A 240 -2.12 -15.40 -16.62
N ARG A 241 -1.57 -16.53 -17.03
CA ARG A 241 -1.06 -17.56 -16.11
C ARG A 241 0.41 -17.78 -16.32
N VAL A 242 1.10 -17.91 -15.21
CA VAL A 242 2.53 -18.17 -15.15
C VAL A 242 2.77 -19.67 -15.18
N SER A 243 3.75 -20.11 -15.95
CA SER A 243 4.07 -21.53 -16.10
C SER A 243 4.86 -22.03 -14.89
N CYS A 244 4.61 -23.26 -14.45
CA CYS A 244 5.43 -23.85 -13.39
C CYS A 244 6.90 -23.97 -13.86
N PRO A 245 7.88 -23.42 -13.11
CA PRO A 245 9.28 -23.46 -13.52
C PRO A 245 9.94 -24.84 -13.35
N VAL A 246 9.23 -25.84 -12.80
CA VAL A 246 9.79 -27.18 -12.56
C VAL A 246 9.71 -28.01 -13.85
N LYS A 247 10.84 -28.55 -14.31
CA LYS A 247 10.94 -29.38 -15.52
C LYS A 247 9.93 -30.53 -15.47
N GLY A 248 9.13 -30.67 -16.54
CA GLY A 248 8.09 -31.69 -16.66
C GLY A 248 6.73 -31.32 -16.03
N CYS A 249 6.61 -30.15 -15.40
CA CYS A 249 5.34 -29.64 -14.90
C CYS A 249 4.73 -28.64 -15.89
N TYR A 250 3.60 -28.99 -16.49
CA TYR A 250 2.89 -28.15 -17.47
C TYR A 250 1.78 -27.29 -16.86
N VAL A 251 1.68 -27.27 -15.53
CA VAL A 251 0.64 -26.54 -14.82
C VAL A 251 0.86 -25.04 -14.94
N ARG A 252 -0.19 -24.32 -15.37
CA ARG A 252 -0.21 -22.84 -15.41
C ARG A 252 -1.15 -22.31 -14.33
N ARG A 253 -0.67 -21.38 -13.50
CA ARG A 253 -1.42 -20.82 -12.36
C ARG A 253 -1.21 -19.31 -12.27
N GLY A 254 -2.14 -18.63 -11.62
CA GLY A 254 -1.90 -17.27 -11.12
C GLY A 254 -0.80 -17.29 -10.05
N MET A 255 -0.14 -16.15 -9.82
CA MET A 255 1.07 -16.07 -9.00
C MET A 255 0.89 -16.60 -7.57
N ASN A 256 -0.19 -16.21 -6.88
CA ASN A 256 -0.48 -16.65 -5.51
C ASN A 256 -0.70 -18.18 -5.43
N ASN A 257 -1.27 -18.75 -6.50
CA ASN A 257 -1.52 -20.18 -6.60
C ASN A 257 -0.27 -20.96 -6.99
N LEU A 258 0.70 -20.33 -7.67
CA LEU A 258 1.95 -20.95 -8.03
C LEU A 258 2.79 -21.28 -6.80
N GLN A 259 2.85 -20.40 -5.79
CA GLN A 259 3.59 -20.66 -4.56
C GLN A 259 3.00 -21.86 -3.81
N THR A 260 1.68 -21.93 -3.70
CA THR A 260 0.97 -23.07 -3.12
C THR A 260 1.20 -24.35 -3.92
N HIS A 261 1.22 -24.25 -5.26
CA HIS A 261 1.51 -25.37 -6.15
C HIS A 261 2.94 -25.90 -5.97
N LEU A 262 3.96 -25.03 -5.98
CA LEU A 262 5.36 -25.40 -5.75
C LEU A 262 5.52 -26.12 -4.40
N LYS A 263 4.86 -25.61 -3.36
CA LYS A 263 4.90 -26.20 -2.03
C LYS A 263 4.24 -27.58 -1.96
N LYS A 264 3.05 -27.74 -2.55
CA LYS A 264 2.26 -28.99 -2.46
C LYS A 264 2.76 -30.08 -3.42
N VAL A 265 3.02 -29.72 -4.68
CA VAL A 265 3.33 -30.68 -5.74
C VAL A 265 4.83 -30.96 -5.82
N HIS A 266 5.65 -29.93 -5.61
CA HIS A 266 7.10 -30.04 -5.79
C HIS A 266 7.88 -30.00 -4.47
N LYS A 267 7.19 -29.83 -3.32
CA LYS A 267 7.79 -29.75 -1.98
C LYS A 267 8.92 -28.72 -1.89
N MET A 268 8.80 -27.62 -2.65
CA MET A 268 9.81 -26.57 -2.73
C MET A 268 9.17 -25.18 -2.63
N THR A 269 9.96 -24.19 -2.23
CA THR A 269 9.57 -22.77 -2.20
C THR A 269 10.10 -22.04 -3.44
N LYS A 270 9.61 -20.82 -3.71
CA LYS A 270 10.11 -19.98 -4.81
C LYS A 270 11.62 -19.72 -4.68
N ASP A 271 12.10 -19.59 -3.45
CA ASP A 271 13.51 -19.28 -3.15
C ASP A 271 14.43 -20.50 -3.25
N ALA A 272 13.87 -21.71 -3.27
CA ALA A 272 14.61 -22.94 -3.56
C ALA A 272 14.79 -23.18 -5.07
N LEU A 273 14.17 -22.37 -5.94
CA LEU A 273 14.35 -22.49 -7.39
C LEU A 273 15.76 -22.03 -7.81
N PRO A 274 16.39 -22.70 -8.80
CA PRO A 274 17.59 -22.20 -9.46
C PRO A 274 17.42 -20.76 -9.95
N SER A 275 18.48 -19.96 -9.87
CA SER A 275 18.48 -18.53 -10.22
C SER A 275 17.87 -18.26 -11.60
N GLU A 276 18.29 -19.01 -12.62
CA GLU A 276 17.79 -18.90 -14.00
C GLU A 276 16.25 -19.04 -14.08
N ARG A 277 15.69 -20.03 -13.38
CA ARG A 277 14.25 -20.28 -13.34
C ARG A 277 13.49 -19.20 -12.58
N ARG A 278 14.09 -18.66 -11.52
CA ARG A 278 13.52 -17.54 -10.77
C ARG A 278 13.47 -16.28 -11.61
N THR A 279 14.52 -15.97 -12.37
CA THR A 279 14.56 -14.83 -13.29
C THR A 279 13.50 -14.96 -14.37
N ARG A 280 13.41 -16.13 -15.03
CA ARG A 280 12.35 -16.39 -16.03
C ARG A 280 10.95 -16.23 -15.44
N LEU A 281 10.72 -16.79 -14.25
CA LEU A 281 9.46 -16.65 -13.53
C LEU A 281 9.13 -15.18 -13.24
N GLN A 282 10.12 -14.40 -12.82
CA GLN A 282 9.97 -12.97 -12.54
C GLN A 282 9.67 -12.18 -13.81
N SER A 283 10.29 -12.53 -14.95
CA SER A 283 10.00 -11.92 -16.26
C SER A 283 8.57 -12.19 -16.73
N GLU A 284 8.06 -13.43 -16.58
CA GLU A 284 6.65 -13.74 -16.89
C GLU A 284 5.69 -12.90 -16.04
N VAL A 285 5.99 -12.74 -14.76
CA VAL A 285 5.18 -11.94 -13.83
C VAL A 285 5.22 -10.46 -14.22
N HIS A 286 6.39 -9.94 -14.59
CA HIS A 286 6.52 -8.56 -15.04
C HIS A 286 5.74 -8.32 -16.34
N ARG A 287 5.84 -9.23 -17.31
CA ARG A 287 5.05 -9.19 -18.54
C ARG A 287 3.55 -9.20 -18.26
N ASN A 288 3.07 -10.08 -17.37
CA ASN A 288 1.66 -10.13 -17.00
C ASN A 288 1.20 -8.84 -16.29
N ASN A 289 2.05 -8.27 -15.43
CA ASN A 289 1.76 -6.98 -14.79
C ASN A 289 1.64 -5.84 -15.81
N GLN A 290 2.50 -5.84 -16.83
CA GLN A 290 2.48 -4.83 -17.89
C GLN A 290 1.20 -4.94 -18.72
N ILE A 291 0.85 -6.14 -19.17
CA ILE A 291 -0.40 -6.39 -19.91
C ILE A 291 -1.61 -5.97 -19.06
N ALA A 292 -1.63 -6.34 -17.77
CA ALA A 292 -2.73 -5.96 -16.90
C ALA A 292 -2.86 -4.43 -16.75
N LYS A 293 -1.74 -3.69 -16.69
CA LYS A 293 -1.76 -2.22 -16.67
C LYS A 293 -2.31 -1.63 -17.97
N GLU A 294 -1.88 -2.13 -19.12
CA GLU A 294 -2.36 -1.68 -20.43
C GLU A 294 -3.88 -1.92 -20.57
N ARG A 295 -4.35 -3.06 -20.07
CA ARG A 295 -5.77 -3.42 -20.06
C ARG A 295 -6.59 -2.74 -18.95
N GLN A 296 -5.95 -2.04 -18.00
CA GLN A 296 -6.65 -1.47 -16.86
C GLN A 296 -7.81 -0.55 -17.26
N MET A 297 -7.58 0.31 -18.25
CA MET A 297 -8.57 1.30 -18.69
C MET A 297 -9.74 0.68 -19.45
N GLU A 298 -9.56 -0.51 -20.02
CA GLU A 298 -10.60 -1.29 -20.68
C GLU A 298 -11.52 -1.97 -19.67
N TYR A 299 -10.94 -2.64 -18.66
CA TYR A 299 -11.73 -3.33 -17.63
C TYR A 299 -12.26 -2.39 -16.54
N PHE A 300 -11.52 -1.33 -16.22
CA PHE A 300 -11.82 -0.41 -15.11
C PHE A 300 -11.59 1.05 -15.51
N PRO A 301 -12.35 1.58 -16.49
CA PRO A 301 -12.30 3.00 -16.84
C PRO A 301 -12.67 3.87 -15.63
N PRO A 302 -12.29 5.16 -15.59
CA PRO A 302 -12.65 6.05 -14.48
C PRO A 302 -14.15 6.10 -14.19
N SER A 303 -14.99 5.96 -15.23
CA SER A 303 -16.45 5.87 -15.12
C SER A 303 -16.97 4.59 -14.45
N SER A 304 -16.13 3.55 -14.35
CA SER A 304 -16.47 2.29 -13.68
C SER A 304 -16.27 2.31 -12.17
N LEU A 305 -15.77 3.42 -11.62
CA LEU A 305 -15.74 3.65 -10.19
C LEU A 305 -17.18 3.77 -9.69
N ASP A 306 -17.70 2.67 -9.16
CA ASP A 306 -19.10 2.53 -8.82
C ASP A 306 -19.41 3.23 -7.49
N SER A 307 -18.57 3.00 -6.48
CA SER A 307 -18.65 3.68 -5.20
C SER A 307 -17.35 3.54 -4.44
N PHE A 308 -17.10 4.44 -3.50
CA PHE A 308 -16.24 4.07 -2.39
C PHE A 308 -17.08 3.19 -1.48
N VAL A 309 -16.51 2.08 -0.97
CA VAL A 309 -17.07 1.43 0.22
C VAL A 309 -17.23 2.57 1.21
N GLU A 310 -18.47 2.99 1.38
CA GLU A 310 -18.84 3.86 2.47
C GLU A 310 -18.57 2.98 3.66
N THR A 311 -17.33 3.07 4.17
CA THR A 311 -16.90 2.38 5.37
C THR A 311 -17.97 2.72 6.34
N SER A 312 -18.80 1.70 6.59
CA SER A 312 -20.09 1.82 7.24
C SER A 312 -19.89 2.81 8.38
N ARG A 313 -20.77 3.79 8.53
CA ARG A 313 -20.72 4.76 9.63
C ARG A 313 -20.50 4.12 11.03
N ARG A 314 -20.59 2.78 11.14
CA ARG A 314 -20.10 1.97 12.26
C ARG A 314 -18.59 2.10 12.56
N ASP A 315 -17.69 2.27 11.59
CA ASP A 315 -16.24 2.44 11.86
C ASP A 315 -15.80 3.89 12.05
N LYS A 316 -16.58 4.86 11.56
CA LYS A 316 -16.32 6.28 11.87
C LYS A 316 -16.64 6.63 13.33
N LYS A 317 -17.51 5.87 14.03
CA LYS A 317 -17.76 6.07 15.47
C LYS A 317 -16.58 5.65 16.35
N THR A 318 -15.76 4.70 15.92
CA THR A 318 -14.52 4.33 16.63
C THR A 318 -13.33 5.18 16.21
N LYS A 319 -13.25 5.61 14.94
CA LYS A 319 -12.10 6.40 14.46
C LYS A 319 -12.12 7.88 14.87
N ARG A 320 -13.28 8.47 15.21
CA ARG A 320 -13.36 9.89 15.60
C ARG A 320 -12.95 10.17 17.06
N GLU A 321 -12.73 9.14 17.87
CA GLU A 321 -12.36 9.28 19.30
C GLU A 321 -11.27 8.29 19.73
N GLU A 322 -10.38 7.87 18.82
CA GLU A 322 -9.05 7.44 19.23
C GLU A 322 -8.20 8.67 19.63
N VAL A 323 -8.75 9.48 20.53
CA VAL A 323 -8.00 10.49 21.26
C VAL A 323 -6.93 9.73 22.00
N GLU A 324 -5.68 10.06 21.70
CA GLU A 324 -4.52 9.63 22.47
C GLU A 324 -4.80 9.76 23.96
N ARG A 325 -4.87 8.63 24.67
CA ARG A 325 -5.12 8.65 26.12
C ARG A 325 -3.81 8.41 26.83
N ALA A 326 -3.38 9.38 27.64
CA ALA A 326 -2.26 9.22 28.55
C ALA A 326 -2.71 8.47 29.81
N CYS A 327 -1.94 7.46 30.22
CA CYS A 327 -2.17 6.77 31.47
C CYS A 327 -1.84 7.68 32.67
N LYS A 328 -2.79 7.88 33.58
CA LYS A 328 -2.63 8.68 34.81
C LYS A 328 -1.53 8.17 35.73
N MET A 329 -1.21 6.87 35.69
CA MET A 329 -0.24 6.26 36.60
C MET A 329 1.20 6.37 36.10
N CYS A 330 1.43 6.38 34.78
CA CYS A 330 2.79 6.33 34.23
C CYS A 330 3.03 7.26 33.04
N GLY A 331 2.06 8.10 32.66
CA GLY A 331 2.15 9.06 31.56
C GLY A 331 2.18 8.48 30.15
N LYS A 332 2.17 7.15 29.96
CA LYS A 332 2.25 6.54 28.63
C LYS A 332 1.01 6.85 27.80
N VAL A 333 1.21 7.43 26.63
CA VAL A 333 0.17 7.70 25.64
C VAL A 333 -0.06 6.45 24.80
N LEU A 334 -1.32 6.04 24.66
CA LEU A 334 -1.71 4.85 23.91
C LEU A 334 -2.88 5.16 22.99
N VAL A 335 -2.82 4.58 21.79
CA VAL A 335 -3.86 4.65 20.76
C VAL A 335 -4.51 3.28 20.64
N GLY A 336 -5.84 3.22 20.62
CA GLY A 336 -6.59 1.97 20.50
C GLY A 336 -6.90 1.29 21.83
N LEU A 337 -8.15 0.85 21.97
CA LEU A 337 -8.70 0.30 23.21
C LEU A 337 -8.01 -0.99 23.67
N ASN A 338 -7.53 -1.83 22.75
CA ASN A 338 -6.86 -3.09 23.09
C ASN A 338 -5.48 -2.85 23.73
N LEU A 339 -4.71 -1.88 23.23
CA LEU A 339 -3.42 -1.50 23.82
C LEU A 339 -3.61 -0.87 25.21
N ILE A 340 -4.64 -0.05 25.36
CA ILE A 340 -5.05 0.53 26.64
C ILE A 340 -5.37 -0.58 27.65
N ARG A 341 -6.17 -1.59 27.29
CA ARG A 341 -6.49 -2.73 28.18
C ARG A 341 -5.27 -3.54 28.56
N GLU A 342 -4.39 -3.86 27.61
CA GLU A 342 -3.14 -4.57 27.89
C GLU A 342 -2.22 -3.77 28.81
N HIS A 343 -2.19 -2.45 28.64
CA HIS A 343 -1.44 -1.55 29.49
C HIS A 343 -1.98 -1.53 30.94
N VAL A 344 -3.30 -1.44 31.13
CA VAL A 344 -3.90 -1.55 32.47
C VAL A 344 -3.60 -2.90 33.11
N ALA A 345 -3.54 -3.97 32.32
CA ALA A 345 -3.20 -5.30 32.81
C ALA A 345 -1.77 -5.35 33.39
N VAL A 346 -0.82 -4.58 32.82
CA VAL A 346 0.54 -4.42 33.39
C VAL A 346 0.48 -3.83 34.79
N HIS A 347 -0.23 -2.71 34.97
CA HIS A 347 -0.36 -2.07 36.28
C HIS A 347 -1.05 -2.95 37.33
N ARG A 348 -1.85 -3.93 36.90
CA ARG A 348 -2.58 -4.85 37.77
C ARG A 348 -1.88 -6.20 37.94
N ASN A 349 -0.74 -6.41 37.28
CA ASN A 349 -0.07 -7.70 37.18
C ASN A 349 -1.05 -8.84 36.80
N ARG A 350 -1.89 -8.59 35.79
CA ARG A 350 -2.87 -9.56 35.26
C ARG A 350 -2.47 -9.98 33.85
N GLY A 351 -2.89 -11.17 33.48
CA GLY A 351 -2.62 -11.84 32.21
C GLY A 351 -3.66 -12.94 31.97
N ILE A 352 -3.40 -13.76 30.97
CA ILE A 352 -4.16 -14.93 30.59
C ILE A 352 -3.21 -16.14 30.57
N PRO A 353 -3.70 -17.33 30.97
CA PRO A 353 -2.92 -18.57 30.86
C PRO A 353 -2.73 -18.97 29.39
N CYS A 354 -1.69 -19.76 29.13
CA CYS A 354 -1.54 -20.45 27.85
C CYS A 354 -2.77 -21.35 27.60
N PRO A 355 -3.34 -21.37 26.38
CA PRO A 355 -4.50 -22.21 26.08
C PRO A 355 -4.21 -23.72 26.03
N LEU A 356 -2.92 -24.10 25.95
CA LEU A 356 -2.47 -25.49 25.97
C LEU A 356 -2.39 -25.98 27.42
N SER A 357 -3.10 -27.08 27.70
CA SER A 357 -3.38 -27.54 29.08
C SER A 357 -2.15 -28.03 29.84
N ASP A 358 -1.07 -28.36 29.13
CA ASP A 358 0.22 -28.82 29.65
C ASP A 358 1.24 -27.68 29.81
N CYS A 359 0.82 -26.42 29.63
CA CYS A 359 1.69 -25.25 29.71
C CYS A 359 1.26 -24.28 30.82
N ASP A 360 2.11 -24.14 31.84
CA ASP A 360 1.88 -23.22 32.97
C ASP A 360 2.25 -21.75 32.65
N HIS A 361 2.57 -21.42 31.39
CA HIS A 361 2.92 -20.06 31.02
C HIS A 361 1.72 -19.12 31.15
N TYR A 362 1.96 -17.91 31.66
CA TYR A 362 0.95 -16.89 31.86
C TYR A 362 1.51 -15.52 31.45
N GLY A 363 0.70 -14.75 30.72
CA GLY A 363 1.16 -13.47 30.19
C GLY A 363 0.05 -12.60 29.61
N ARG A 364 0.41 -11.44 29.08
CA ARG A 364 -0.54 -10.58 28.33
C ARG A 364 -0.91 -11.25 27.02
N VAL A 365 -1.98 -10.78 26.37
CA VAL A 365 -2.47 -11.37 25.11
C VAL A 365 -1.35 -11.42 24.05
N ARG A 366 -0.66 -10.30 23.80
CA ARG A 366 0.51 -10.29 22.89
C ARG A 366 1.65 -11.24 23.32
N THR A 367 1.92 -11.34 24.63
CA THR A 367 2.97 -12.23 25.16
C THR A 367 2.60 -13.70 24.96
N ILE A 368 1.34 -14.09 25.18
CA ILE A 368 0.85 -15.44 24.92
C ILE A 368 0.93 -15.78 23.43
N ILE A 369 0.59 -14.85 22.53
CA ILE A 369 0.70 -15.10 21.08
C ILE A 369 2.15 -15.38 20.67
N LEU A 370 3.10 -14.61 21.19
CA LEU A 370 4.53 -14.84 20.93
C LEU A 370 5.02 -16.14 21.56
N HIS A 371 4.56 -16.44 22.78
CA HIS A 371 4.87 -17.68 23.47
C HIS A 371 4.38 -18.91 22.69
N LEU A 372 3.15 -18.89 22.16
CA LEU A 372 2.62 -19.95 21.31
C LEU A 372 3.48 -20.19 20.07
N ARG A 373 3.95 -19.12 19.41
CA ARG A 373 4.82 -19.24 18.24
C ARG A 373 6.20 -19.80 18.59
N ARG A 374 6.81 -19.33 19.68
CA ARG A 374 8.20 -19.67 20.03
C ARG A 374 8.35 -21.00 20.75
N ILE A 375 7.47 -21.29 21.70
CA ILE A 375 7.56 -22.47 22.55
C ILE A 375 6.81 -23.65 21.94
N HIS A 376 5.65 -23.39 21.34
CA HIS A 376 4.79 -24.44 20.80
C HIS A 376 4.81 -24.55 19.27
N GLY A 377 5.57 -23.69 18.58
CA GLY A 377 5.61 -23.67 17.11
C GLY A 377 4.23 -23.44 16.47
N THR A 378 3.26 -22.93 17.24
CA THR A 378 1.83 -22.94 16.88
C THR A 378 1.32 -21.51 16.78
N ALA A 379 0.68 -21.20 15.65
CA ALA A 379 -0.02 -19.93 15.48
C ALA A 379 -1.44 -20.03 16.07
N LEU A 380 -2.04 -18.91 16.52
CA LEU A 380 -3.44 -18.90 17.00
C LEU A 380 -4.40 -19.59 16.02
N ARG A 381 -4.19 -19.42 14.72
CA ARG A 381 -5.02 -20.04 13.67
C ARG A 381 -4.93 -21.57 13.61
N LYS A 382 -3.88 -22.16 14.16
CA LYS A 382 -3.62 -23.60 14.20
C LYS A 382 -4.01 -24.26 15.53
N LEU A 383 -4.46 -23.50 16.51
CA LEU A 383 -5.01 -24.06 17.74
C LEU A 383 -6.26 -24.89 17.42
N THR A 384 -6.45 -25.98 18.16
CA THR A 384 -7.71 -26.73 18.14
C THR A 384 -8.86 -25.82 18.58
N GLU A 385 -10.08 -26.19 18.22
CA GLU A 385 -11.27 -25.41 18.57
C GLU A 385 -11.37 -25.14 20.08
N GLY A 386 -11.17 -26.18 20.91
CA GLY A 386 -11.19 -26.06 22.36
C GLY A 386 -10.06 -25.20 22.94
N GLU A 387 -8.86 -25.24 22.38
CA GLU A 387 -7.74 -24.36 22.80
C GLU A 387 -8.02 -22.89 22.44
N ARG A 388 -8.56 -22.66 21.24
CA ARG A 388 -8.94 -21.33 20.78
C ARG A 388 -10.05 -20.75 21.66
N GLU A 389 -11.06 -21.54 21.98
CA GLU A 389 -12.16 -21.12 22.86
C GLU A 389 -11.63 -20.74 24.26
N ARG A 390 -10.74 -21.55 24.85
CA ARG A 390 -10.09 -21.22 26.13
C ARG A 390 -9.30 -19.92 26.08
N PHE A 391 -8.56 -19.68 24.99
CA PHE A 391 -7.83 -18.43 24.77
C PHE A 391 -8.78 -17.23 24.69
N ASP A 392 -9.82 -17.34 23.86
CA ASP A 392 -10.78 -16.27 23.65
C ASP A 392 -11.59 -15.95 24.89
N GLU A 393 -12.00 -16.95 25.64
CA GLU A 393 -12.70 -16.76 26.91
C GLU A 393 -11.80 -16.11 27.96
N SER A 394 -10.53 -16.55 28.07
CA SER A 394 -9.55 -15.95 28.98
C SER A 394 -9.30 -14.48 28.62
N ARG A 395 -9.13 -14.18 27.32
CA ARG A 395 -8.98 -12.82 26.79
C ARG A 395 -10.19 -11.95 27.10
N ARG A 396 -11.41 -12.45 26.87
CA ARG A 396 -12.67 -11.76 27.18
C ARG A 396 -12.82 -11.47 28.67
N LYS A 397 -12.50 -12.45 29.53
CA LYS A 397 -12.50 -12.30 31.00
C LYS A 397 -11.50 -11.25 31.46
N LEU A 398 -10.28 -11.23 30.91
CA LEU A 398 -9.28 -10.22 31.21
C LEU A 398 -9.79 -8.82 30.84
N TYR A 399 -10.26 -8.62 29.61
CA TYR A 399 -10.73 -7.32 29.13
C TYR A 399 -11.92 -6.79 29.92
N LYS A 400 -12.90 -7.64 30.24
CA LYS A 400 -14.03 -7.26 31.10
C LYS A 400 -13.57 -6.76 32.48
N LYS A 401 -12.49 -7.33 33.04
CA LYS A 401 -11.90 -6.86 34.30
C LYS A 401 -11.16 -5.53 34.14
N MET A 402 -10.46 -5.32 33.02
CA MET A 402 -9.74 -4.07 32.74
C MET A 402 -10.69 -2.90 32.49
N ASP A 403 -11.80 -3.14 31.78
CA ASP A 403 -12.82 -2.12 31.48
C ASP A 403 -13.46 -1.57 32.77
N ARG A 404 -13.68 -2.42 33.78
CA ARG A 404 -14.21 -1.99 35.09
C ARG A 404 -13.30 -1.03 35.86
N VAL A 405 -11.99 -1.06 35.58
CA VAL A 405 -11.00 -0.20 36.26
C VAL A 405 -10.46 0.90 35.35
N MET A 406 -10.97 1.00 34.11
CA MET A 406 -10.39 1.86 33.06
C MET A 406 -10.34 3.34 33.47
N GLY A 407 -11.41 3.85 34.09
CA GLY A 407 -11.49 5.26 34.52
C GLY A 407 -10.43 5.67 35.56
N LYS A 408 -9.85 4.70 36.27
CA LYS A 408 -8.75 4.95 37.23
C LYS A 408 -7.43 5.22 36.52
N TYR A 409 -7.25 4.71 35.30
CA TYR A 409 -6.01 4.84 34.54
C TYR A 409 -6.11 5.86 33.42
N PHE A 410 -7.30 6.07 32.85
CA PHE A 410 -7.52 6.99 31.75
C PHE A 410 -8.72 7.88 32.06
N SER A 411 -8.64 9.16 31.73
CA SER A 411 -9.81 10.04 31.81
C SER A 411 -10.79 9.62 30.72
N SER A 412 -12.07 9.48 31.08
CA SER A 412 -13.12 9.50 30.06
C SER A 412 -13.02 10.85 29.37
N VAL A 413 -12.78 10.84 28.06
CA VAL A 413 -13.07 12.03 27.25
C VAL A 413 -14.58 12.19 27.36
N VAL A 414 -15.01 13.26 28.04
CA VAL A 414 -16.43 13.62 28.18
C VAL A 414 -16.88 14.27 26.90
#